data_AF-A0A9X3TXU0-F1
#
_entry.id   AF-A0A9X3TXU0-F1
#
_cell.length_a   1.000
_cell.length_b   1.000
_cell.length_c   1.000
_cell.angle_alpha   90.00
_cell.angle_beta   90.00
_cell.angle_gamma   90.00
#
_symmetry.space_group_name_H-M   'P 1'
#
loop_
_entity.id
_entity.type
_entity.pdbx_description
1 polymer ?
#
loop_
_entity_poly.entity_id
_entity_poly.type
_entity_poly.pdbx_seq_one_letter_code
_entity_poly.pdbx_strand_id
1 'polypeptide(L)'
;MRTETRVVQIHCIGEDLSLDPFALELVLDQFPHLEDRLRLMARLAEIYHGRTQNHSLRAPGWTAQKLWHWDALMALDGWRAGLSQRQIAAAIHGAARVEREWRAPDQTMKNRVARAIKRGRVMADGGYRKLLA
;
A
#
# COMPACT_ATOMS: atom_id res chain seq x y z
N MET A 1 -22.69 22.65 -3.71
CA MET A 1 -21.34 22.25 -4.18
C MET A 1 -21.50 21.47 -5.47
N ARG A 2 -21.18 22.08 -6.61
CA ARG A 2 -21.24 21.45 -7.94
C ARG A 2 -19.95 20.65 -8.16
N THR A 3 -20.07 19.37 -8.52
CA THR A 3 -18.97 18.53 -8.99
C THR A 3 -18.56 19.00 -10.39
N GLU A 4 -17.37 19.59 -10.51
CA GLU A 4 -16.82 19.92 -11.83
C GLU A 4 -16.39 18.64 -12.56
N THR A 5 -17.12 18.28 -13.62
CA THR A 5 -16.67 17.27 -14.57
C THR A 5 -15.58 17.89 -15.44
N ARG A 6 -14.34 17.45 -15.28
CA ARG A 6 -13.24 17.86 -16.16
C ARG A 6 -13.11 16.87 -17.30
N VAL A 7 -13.34 17.36 -18.52
CA VAL A 7 -13.16 16.61 -19.76
C VAL A 7 -11.88 17.10 -20.42
N VAL A 8 -11.05 16.17 -20.89
CA VAL A 8 -9.91 16.48 -21.77
C VAL A 8 -10.20 15.83 -23.12
N GLN A 9 -10.18 16.63 -24.18
CA GLN A 9 -10.15 16.15 -25.55
C GLN A 9 -8.73 16.33 -26.09
N ILE A 10 -8.18 15.26 -26.66
CA ILE A 10 -6.88 15.26 -27.34
C ILE A 10 -7.17 15.12 -28.82
N HIS A 11 -6.75 16.12 -29.60
CA HIS A 11 -6.84 16.08 -31.05
C HIS A 11 -5.52 15.53 -31.60
N CYS A 12 -5.57 14.28 -32.09
CA CYS A 12 -4.43 13.64 -32.73
C CYS A 12 -4.50 13.87 -34.24
N ILE A 13 -3.44 14.40 -34.83
CA ILE A 13 -3.29 14.55 -36.29
C ILE A 13 -2.09 13.69 -36.70
N GLY A 14 -2.30 12.69 -37.56
CA GLY A 14 -1.25 11.77 -38.03
C GLY A 14 -1.76 10.80 -39.10
N GLU A 15 -0.85 10.06 -39.74
CA GLU A 15 -1.19 8.98 -40.69
C GLU A 15 -1.77 7.75 -39.96
N ASP A 16 -2.34 6.82 -40.75
CA ASP A 16 -3.00 5.61 -40.25
C ASP A 16 -2.13 4.83 -39.25
N LEU A 17 -2.63 4.70 -38.02
CA LEU A 17 -1.99 4.06 -36.87
C LEU A 17 -1.71 2.57 -37.08
N SER A 18 -2.21 1.99 -38.17
CA SER A 18 -2.16 0.55 -38.44
C SER A 18 -0.92 0.08 -39.20
N LEU A 19 -0.04 0.99 -39.68
CA LEU A 19 1.01 0.61 -40.63
C LEU A 19 2.47 0.67 -40.12
N ASP A 20 2.77 1.24 -38.95
CA ASP A 20 4.10 1.15 -38.32
C ASP A 20 4.07 1.60 -36.84
N PRO A 21 5.02 1.18 -35.97
CA PRO A 21 5.11 1.69 -34.61
C PRO A 21 5.52 3.17 -34.63
N PHE A 22 4.57 4.06 -34.36
CA PHE A 22 4.82 5.51 -34.24
C PHE A 22 5.04 5.90 -32.77
N ALA A 23 5.86 6.93 -32.56
CA ALA A 23 6.09 7.51 -31.24
C ALA A 23 5.13 8.70 -31.03
N LEU A 24 4.32 8.64 -29.97
CA LEU A 24 3.50 9.75 -29.51
C LEU A 24 4.23 10.47 -28.38
N GLU A 25 4.74 11.67 -28.64
CA GLU A 25 5.35 12.51 -27.60
C GLU A 25 4.32 13.48 -27.01
N LEU A 26 3.83 13.17 -25.81
CA LEU A 26 2.91 14.03 -25.06
C LEU A 26 3.71 14.91 -24.10
N VAL A 27 3.94 16.17 -24.47
CA VAL A 27 4.56 17.16 -23.58
C VAL A 27 3.48 17.76 -22.68
N LEU A 28 3.45 17.32 -21.42
CA LEU A 28 2.52 17.80 -20.40
C LEU A 28 3.28 18.67 -19.41
N ASP A 29 3.22 19.99 -19.61
CA ASP A 29 4.16 20.91 -18.96
C ASP A 29 3.88 21.13 -17.46
N GLN A 30 2.70 20.76 -16.95
CA GLN A 30 2.43 20.72 -15.51
C GLN A 30 1.38 19.66 -15.16
N PHE A 31 1.81 18.40 -15.10
CA PHE A 31 1.02 17.33 -14.52
C PHE A 31 1.63 16.96 -13.16
N PRO A 32 1.26 17.66 -12.07
CA PRO A 32 1.80 17.33 -10.75
C PRO A 32 1.53 15.85 -10.47
N HIS A 33 2.57 15.15 -9.97
CA HIS A 33 2.54 13.71 -9.71
C HIS A 33 2.48 12.81 -10.96
N LEU A 34 2.87 13.30 -12.15
CA LEU A 34 2.95 12.46 -13.37
C LEU A 34 3.81 11.22 -13.13
N GLU A 35 4.96 11.38 -12.50
CA GLU A 35 5.86 10.27 -12.21
C GLU A 35 5.20 9.23 -11.29
N ASP A 36 4.48 9.67 -10.26
CA ASP A 36 3.75 8.78 -9.36
C ASP A 36 2.61 8.06 -10.10
N ARG A 37 1.89 8.76 -10.99
CA ARG A 37 0.81 8.17 -11.80
C ARG A 37 1.33 7.17 -12.82
N LEU A 38 2.41 7.49 -13.54
CA LEU A 38 3.07 6.58 -14.47
C LEU A 38 3.60 5.35 -13.73
N ARG A 39 4.15 5.52 -12.53
CA ARG A 39 4.60 4.40 -11.67
C ARG A 39 3.43 3.51 -11.24
N LEU A 40 2.26 4.08 -10.95
CA LEU A 40 1.05 3.30 -10.65
C LEU A 40 0.53 2.55 -11.89
N MET A 41 0.52 3.18 -13.06
CA MET A 41 0.10 2.54 -14.31
C MET A 41 1.05 1.40 -14.71
N ALA A 42 2.36 1.60 -14.57
CA ALA A 42 3.35 0.55 -14.80
C ALA A 42 3.16 -0.65 -13.86
N ARG A 43 2.97 -0.41 -12.55
CA ARG A 43 2.67 -1.48 -11.58
C ARG A 43 1.38 -2.23 -11.90
N LEU A 44 0.34 -1.52 -12.32
CA LEU A 44 -0.92 -2.14 -12.71
C LEU A 44 -0.72 -3.05 -13.92
N ALA A 45 0.00 -2.57 -14.95
CA ALA A 45 0.34 -3.36 -16.12
C ALA A 45 1.18 -4.60 -15.76
N GLU A 46 2.14 -4.49 -14.85
CA GLU A 46 2.92 -5.63 -14.34
C GLU A 46 2.04 -6.71 -13.71
N ILE A 47 1.08 -6.30 -12.86
CA ILE A 47 0.12 -7.21 -12.22
C ILE A 47 -0.79 -7.87 -13.27
N TYR A 48 -1.34 -7.08 -14.19
CA TYR A 48 -2.28 -7.58 -15.22
C TYR A 48 -1.62 -8.50 -16.24
N HIS A 49 -0.36 -8.26 -16.61
CA HIS A 49 0.34 -9.08 -17.59
C HIS A 49 0.91 -10.38 -17.02
N GLY A 50 0.67 -10.68 -15.73
CA GLY A 50 1.13 -11.92 -15.10
C GLY A 50 2.66 -12.10 -15.15
N ARG A 51 3.41 -11.04 -15.46
CA ARG A 51 4.88 -11.05 -15.48
C ARG A 51 5.40 -10.92 -14.05
N THR A 52 5.19 -11.98 -13.27
CA THR A 52 5.89 -12.26 -12.01
C THR A 52 7.34 -12.69 -12.26
N GLN A 53 8.05 -12.03 -13.18
CA GLN A 53 9.44 -12.33 -13.51
C GLN A 53 10.33 -11.10 -13.36
N ASN A 54 10.38 -10.61 -12.13
CA ASN A 54 11.54 -10.04 -11.45
C ASN A 54 11.02 -9.13 -10.34
N HIS A 55 10.69 -9.74 -9.20
CA HIS A 55 10.61 -9.00 -7.95
C HIS A 55 12.03 -8.64 -7.45
N SER A 56 12.90 -8.12 -8.33
CA SER A 56 13.98 -7.21 -7.96
C SER A 56 13.43 -5.79 -7.82
N LEU A 57 12.17 -5.64 -7.37
CA LEU A 57 11.79 -4.50 -6.56
C LEU A 57 12.75 -4.50 -5.39
N ARG A 58 13.74 -3.61 -5.44
CA ARG A 58 14.53 -3.14 -4.29
C ARG A 58 13.63 -3.28 -3.07
N ALA A 59 13.94 -4.25 -2.20
CA ALA A 59 13.03 -4.68 -1.12
C ALA A 59 12.36 -3.43 -0.56
N PRO A 60 11.01 -3.34 -0.59
CA PRO A 60 10.31 -2.08 -0.38
C PRO A 60 10.94 -1.43 0.83
N GLY A 61 11.59 -0.27 0.64
CA GLY A 61 12.33 0.37 1.74
C GLY A 61 11.38 0.43 2.92
N TRP A 62 11.66 -0.38 3.93
CA TRP A 62 10.75 -0.64 5.04
C TRP A 62 10.81 0.58 5.93
N THR A 63 10.04 1.59 5.58
CA THR A 63 9.88 2.75 6.44
C THR A 63 9.15 2.31 7.71
N ALA A 64 9.39 3.01 8.82
CA ALA A 64 8.67 2.76 10.06
C ALA A 64 7.14 2.76 9.85
N GLN A 65 6.64 3.65 8.99
CA GLN A 65 5.24 3.74 8.63
C GLN A 65 4.73 2.48 7.93
N LYS A 66 5.46 1.94 6.95
CA LYS A 66 5.08 0.67 6.29
C LYS A 66 5.04 -0.49 7.27
N LEU A 67 6.03 -0.59 8.16
CA LEU A 67 6.05 -1.60 9.22
C LEU A 67 4.83 -1.46 10.15
N TRP A 68 4.43 -0.24 10.49
CA TRP A 68 3.23 -0.03 11.33
C TRP A 68 1.93 -0.41 10.64
N HIS A 69 1.82 -0.19 9.32
CA HIS A 69 0.67 -0.65 8.54
C HIS A 69 0.66 -2.17 8.43
N TRP A 70 1.82 -2.79 8.24
CA TRP A 70 1.95 -4.24 8.19
C TRP A 70 1.59 -4.90 9.54
N ASP A 71 2.12 -4.37 10.65
CA ASP A 71 1.74 -4.79 12.02
C ASP A 71 0.22 -4.68 12.23
N ALA A 72 -0.42 -3.63 11.69
CA ALA A 72 -1.86 -3.41 11.84
C ALA A 72 -2.71 -4.42 11.04
N LEU A 73 -2.27 -4.79 9.84
CA LEU A 73 -2.93 -5.82 9.03
C LEU A 73 -2.80 -7.20 9.69
N MET A 74 -1.58 -7.60 10.06
CA MET A 74 -1.34 -8.86 10.78
C MET A 74 -2.13 -8.95 12.09
N ALA A 75 -2.21 -7.85 12.84
CA ALA A 75 -2.97 -7.79 14.07
C ALA A 75 -4.49 -7.88 13.84
N LEU A 76 -5.00 -7.32 12.74
CA LEU A 76 -6.41 -7.45 12.36
C LEU A 76 -6.76 -8.89 12.03
N ASP A 77 -5.92 -9.57 11.25
CA ASP A 77 -6.15 -10.96 10.84
C ASP A 77 -6.14 -11.88 12.06
N GLY A 78 -5.17 -11.73 12.95
CA GLY A 78 -5.12 -12.48 14.20
C GLY A 78 -6.30 -12.19 15.12
N TRP A 79 -6.74 -10.91 15.21
CA TRP A 79 -7.92 -10.55 15.99
C TRP A 79 -9.21 -11.16 15.42
N ARG A 80 -9.39 -11.15 14.09
CA ARG A 80 -10.53 -11.80 13.41
C ARG A 80 -10.52 -13.32 13.59
N ALA A 81 -9.33 -13.92 13.67
CA ALA A 81 -9.15 -15.33 13.98
C ALA A 81 -9.35 -15.67 15.48
N GLY A 82 -9.69 -14.71 16.33
CA GLY A 82 -9.92 -14.92 17.76
C GLY A 82 -8.64 -15.15 18.58
N LEU A 83 -7.46 -14.82 18.04
CA LEU A 83 -6.20 -14.96 18.75
C LEU A 83 -6.11 -13.95 19.91
N SER A 84 -5.49 -14.39 21.01
CA SER A 84 -5.13 -13.49 22.10
C SER A 84 -4.07 -12.46 21.67
N GLN A 85 -4.00 -11.32 22.35
CA GLN A 85 -2.97 -10.31 22.06
C GLN A 85 -1.54 -10.88 22.14
N ARG A 86 -1.28 -11.88 23.00
CA ARG A 86 0.03 -12.52 23.10
C ARG A 86 0.34 -13.37 21.88
N GLN A 87 -0.63 -14.11 21.36
CA GLN A 87 -0.48 -14.90 20.14
C GLN A 87 -0.30 -13.99 18.92
N ILE A 88 -1.05 -12.89 18.84
CA ILE A 88 -0.86 -11.86 17.82
C ILE A 88 0.56 -11.26 17.90
N ALA A 89 1.02 -10.94 19.11
CA ALA A 89 2.39 -10.46 19.33
C ALA A 89 3.44 -11.47 18.84
N ALA A 90 3.21 -12.76 19.10
CA ALA A 90 4.15 -13.82 18.71
C ALA A 90 4.20 -13.98 17.19
N ALA A 91 3.06 -13.83 16.50
CA ALA A 91 3.00 -13.85 15.04
C ALA A 91 3.73 -12.65 14.40
N ILE A 92 3.67 -11.46 15.02
CA ILE A 92 4.27 -10.24 14.47
C ILE A 92 5.75 -10.07 14.85
N HIS A 93 6.11 -10.37 16.10
CA HIS A 93 7.42 -10.06 16.68
C HIS A 93 8.28 -11.30 17.00
N GLY A 94 7.74 -12.50 16.80
CA GLY A 94 8.39 -13.76 17.12
C GLY A 94 8.22 -14.15 18.60
N ALA A 95 8.01 -15.45 18.85
CA ALA A 95 7.75 -15.98 20.18
C ALA A 95 8.87 -15.65 21.19
N ALA A 96 10.14 -15.80 20.80
CA ALA A 96 11.28 -15.56 21.68
C ALA A 96 11.32 -14.13 22.25
N ARG A 97 10.94 -13.14 21.43
CA ARG A 97 10.86 -11.75 21.87
C ARG A 97 9.68 -11.51 22.81
N VAL A 98 8.53 -12.10 22.49
CA VAL A 98 7.34 -12.01 23.35
C VAL A 98 7.60 -12.63 24.71
N GLU A 99 8.24 -13.79 24.80
CA GLU A 99 8.57 -14.39 26.10
C GLU A 99 9.39 -13.45 27.00
N ARG A 100 10.36 -12.73 26.42
CA ARG A 100 11.22 -11.80 27.15
C ARG A 100 10.50 -10.51 27.56
N GLU A 101 9.67 -9.94 26.68
CA GLU A 101 9.15 -8.57 26.84
C GLU A 101 7.68 -8.51 27.27
N TRP A 102 6.91 -9.60 27.18
CA TRP A 102 5.46 -9.58 27.45
C TRP A 102 5.10 -9.20 28.89
N ARG A 103 5.96 -9.55 29.85
CA ARG A 103 5.78 -9.26 31.28
C ARG A 103 6.47 -7.97 31.73
N ALA A 104 6.99 -7.16 30.81
CA ALA A 104 7.60 -5.88 31.15
C ALA A 104 6.61 -4.98 31.92
N PRO A 105 7.03 -4.33 33.02
CA PRO A 105 6.14 -3.49 33.83
C PRO A 105 5.48 -2.36 33.04
N ASP A 106 6.21 -1.80 32.07
CA ASP A 106 5.80 -0.67 31.22
C ASP A 106 4.65 -1.00 30.23
N GLN A 107 4.28 -2.28 30.10
CA GLN A 107 3.27 -2.78 29.17
C GLN A 107 3.53 -2.39 27.70
N THR A 108 4.77 -2.06 27.32
CA THR A 108 5.09 -1.47 26.00
C THR A 108 4.63 -2.36 24.85
N MET A 109 4.91 -3.67 24.93
CA MET A 109 4.51 -4.62 23.89
C MET A 109 2.99 -4.79 23.81
N LYS A 110 2.31 -4.91 24.95
CA LYS A 110 0.84 -5.07 24.99
C LYS A 110 0.15 -3.83 24.41
N ASN A 111 0.63 -2.65 24.78
CA ASN A 111 0.15 -1.38 24.23
C ASN A 111 0.39 -1.27 22.72
N ARG A 112 1.56 -1.72 22.23
CA ARG A 112 1.87 -1.75 20.79
C ARG A 112 0.89 -2.64 20.03
N VAL A 113 0.62 -3.85 20.52
CA VAL A 113 -0.31 -4.81 19.91
C VAL A 113 -1.74 -4.29 19.94
N ALA A 114 -2.19 -3.77 21.09
CA ALA A 114 -3.54 -3.19 21.21
C ALA A 114 -3.75 -2.03 20.23
N ARG A 115 -2.75 -1.16 20.05
CA ARG A 115 -2.78 -0.08 19.04
C ARG A 115 -2.77 -0.63 17.62
N ALA A 116 -2.02 -1.69 17.34
CA ALA A 116 -2.02 -2.34 16.03
C ALA A 116 -3.40 -2.91 15.67
N ILE A 117 -4.05 -3.63 16.61
CA ILE A 117 -5.42 -4.13 16.45
C ILE A 117 -6.39 -2.97 16.19
N LYS A 118 -6.33 -1.91 17.01
CA LYS A 118 -7.20 -0.73 16.85
C LYS A 118 -7.00 -0.09 15.47
N ARG A 119 -5.75 0.11 15.04
CA ARG A 119 -5.44 0.67 13.71
C ARG A 119 -5.94 -0.23 12.60
N GLY A 120 -5.71 -1.54 12.68
CA GLY A 120 -6.16 -2.51 11.69
C GLY A 120 -7.68 -2.45 11.48
N ARG A 121 -8.44 -2.40 12.59
CA ARG A 121 -9.90 -2.21 12.54
C ARG A 121 -10.30 -0.89 11.88
N VAL A 122 -9.71 0.22 12.30
CA VAL A 122 -9.97 1.54 11.68
C VAL A 122 -9.65 1.54 10.19
N MET A 123 -8.55 0.89 9.78
CA MET A 123 -8.20 0.75 8.37
C MET A 123 -9.26 -0.05 7.63
N ALA A 124 -9.68 -1.21 8.14
CA ALA A 124 -10.73 -2.04 7.54
C ALA A 124 -12.09 -1.33 7.45
N ASP A 125 -12.43 -0.50 8.43
CA ASP A 125 -13.68 0.27 8.49
C ASP A 125 -13.63 1.55 7.60
N GLY A 126 -12.81 1.55 6.56
CA GLY A 126 -12.70 2.63 5.58
C GLY A 126 -11.59 3.66 5.84
N GLY A 127 -10.87 3.56 6.95
CA GLY A 127 -9.74 4.45 7.26
C GLY A 127 -8.57 4.35 6.28
N TYR A 128 -8.46 3.24 5.55
CA TYR A 128 -7.44 3.05 4.50
C TYR A 128 -7.49 4.12 3.41
N ARG A 129 -8.66 4.76 3.18
CA ARG A 129 -8.82 5.79 2.14
C ARG A 129 -7.90 7.00 2.34
N LYS A 130 -7.46 7.26 3.58
CA LYS A 130 -6.49 8.32 3.89
C LYS A 130 -5.09 8.05 3.34
N LEU A 131 -4.80 6.81 2.92
CA LEU A 131 -3.54 6.43 2.29
C LEU A 131 -3.52 6.63 0.77
N LEU A 132 -4.66 7.03 0.18
CA LEU A 132 -4.82 7.25 -1.26
C LEU A 132 -4.71 8.73 -1.66
N ALA A 133 -4.46 9.60 -0.67
CA ALA A 133 -4.34 11.05 -0.86
C ALA A 133 -2.92 11.45 -1.29
#